data_AF-A0A4R9LXH0-F1
#
_entry.id   AF-A0A4R9LXH0-F1
#
_cell.length_a   1.000
_cell.length_b   1.000
_cell.length_c   1.000
_cell.angle_alpha   90.00
_cell.angle_beta   90.00
_cell.angle_gamma   90.00
#
_symmetry.space_group_name_H-M   'P 1'
#
loop_
_entity.id
_entity.type
_entity.pdbx_description
1 polymer ?
#
loop_
_entity_poly.entity_id
_entity_poly.type
_entity_poly.pdbx_seq_one_letter_code
_entity_poly.pdbx_strand_id
1 'polypeptide(L)'
;MNLKRRYFILGTVSLFAAGILFFPHSLSPQNKLLSLSDESKVLLLPEMKTDEIFLCQSEKGKVFGKNKPNMKECYSLQTYVLADSIGLFLQSEKNEEVQFAFYGSSGKQVFPEWEEPGYGKLTLLSFVATMKQQLLVQAIRKDKAYFYLRTKPGSWALEE
;
A
#
# COMPACT_ATOMS: atom_id res chain seq x y z
N MET A 1 32.39 8.78 -79.07
CA MET A 1 33.81 8.37 -79.02
C MET A 1 34.35 8.76 -77.65
N ASN A 2 34.78 7.77 -76.85
CA ASN A 2 35.64 7.84 -75.65
C ASN A 2 35.46 8.97 -74.63
N LEU A 3 35.15 8.64 -73.36
CA LEU A 3 36.22 8.34 -72.40
C LEU A 3 35.65 7.70 -71.12
N LYS A 4 36.22 6.54 -70.80
CA LYS A 4 36.10 5.82 -69.54
C LYS A 4 36.69 6.63 -68.37
N ARG A 5 36.22 6.26 -67.17
CA ARG A 5 36.96 6.22 -65.88
C ARG A 5 37.08 7.53 -65.10
N ARG A 6 36.98 7.35 -63.77
CA ARG A 6 37.15 8.31 -62.66
C ARG A 6 35.85 9.11 -62.50
N TYR A 7 34.95 8.80 -61.58
CA TYR A 7 35.16 8.66 -60.14
C TYR A 7 34.23 7.57 -59.59
N PHE A 8 34.71 6.33 -59.64
CA PHE A 8 34.32 5.29 -58.69
C PHE A 8 35.12 5.61 -57.42
N ILE A 9 34.49 5.49 -56.24
CA ILE A 9 35.08 5.71 -54.90
C ILE A 9 35.17 7.18 -54.48
N LEU A 10 34.04 7.77 -54.08
CA LEU A 10 33.96 8.69 -52.92
C LEU A 10 32.50 8.99 -52.54
N GLY A 11 31.66 7.94 -52.43
CA GLY A 11 30.22 8.11 -52.19
C GLY A 11 29.60 7.05 -51.29
N THR A 12 30.41 6.36 -50.48
CA THR A 12 29.94 5.27 -49.60
C THR A 12 30.67 5.29 -48.25
N VAL A 13 30.74 6.45 -47.61
CA VAL A 13 31.06 6.57 -46.16
C VAL A 13 30.26 7.74 -45.59
N SER A 14 28.93 7.61 -45.57
CA SER A 14 28.06 8.50 -44.77
C SER A 14 26.69 7.85 -44.55
N LEU A 15 26.70 6.64 -43.97
CA LEU A 15 25.47 5.94 -43.58
C LEU A 15 25.69 5.00 -42.38
N PHE A 16 26.65 5.32 -41.52
CA PHE A 16 26.94 4.58 -40.27
C PHE A 16 27.13 5.47 -39.03
N ALA A 17 26.70 6.73 -39.09
CA ALA A 17 26.86 7.68 -37.98
C ALA A 17 25.58 8.49 -37.73
N ALA A 18 24.42 7.83 -37.74
CA ALA A 18 23.16 8.41 -37.28
C ALA A 18 22.46 7.45 -36.33
N GLY A 19 22.82 7.56 -35.05
CA GLY A 19 21.85 7.45 -33.97
C GLY A 19 21.40 6.05 -33.59
N ILE A 20 22.35 5.20 -33.19
CA ILE A 20 22.14 4.26 -32.09
C ILE A 20 21.90 5.10 -30.81
N LEU A 21 20.76 5.77 -30.71
CA LEU A 21 20.33 6.58 -29.56
C LEU A 21 18.80 6.56 -29.39
N PHE A 22 18.16 5.47 -29.80
CA PHE A 22 16.84 5.11 -29.25
C PHE A 22 17.00 3.80 -28.49
N PHE A 23 17.67 3.90 -27.34
CA PHE A 23 17.37 3.02 -26.22
C PHE A 23 15.85 3.01 -26.07
N PRO A 24 15.15 1.88 -26.19
CA PRO A 24 13.92 1.76 -25.44
C PRO A 24 14.38 1.81 -24.00
N HIS A 25 14.23 2.97 -23.34
CA HIS A 25 14.04 2.96 -21.91
C HIS A 25 12.83 2.07 -21.71
N SER A 26 13.11 0.79 -21.44
CA SER A 26 12.19 -0.14 -20.85
C SER A 26 11.85 0.48 -19.50
N LEU A 27 10.95 1.45 -19.52
CA LEU A 27 10.15 1.85 -18.38
C LEU A 27 9.28 0.63 -18.10
N SER A 28 9.89 -0.39 -17.50
CA SER A 28 9.15 -1.36 -16.73
C SER A 28 8.43 -0.53 -15.67
N PRO A 29 7.09 -0.43 -15.72
CA PRO A 29 6.37 0.13 -14.61
C PRO A 29 6.43 -0.95 -13.54
N GLN A 30 7.55 -1.04 -12.82
CA GLN A 30 7.49 -1.53 -11.47
C GLN A 30 6.56 -0.55 -10.79
N ASN A 31 5.30 -0.94 -10.62
CA ASN A 31 4.31 -0.23 -9.83
C ASN A 31 4.98 0.12 -8.51
N LYS A 32 5.51 1.34 -8.41
CA LYS A 32 6.26 1.81 -7.25
C LYS A 32 5.21 2.11 -6.20
N LEU A 33 4.70 1.07 -5.57
CA LEU A 33 3.78 1.17 -4.46
C LEU A 33 4.48 2.01 -3.40
N LEU A 34 3.84 3.12 -3.02
CA LEU A 34 4.38 4.02 -2.02
C LEU A 34 4.52 3.24 -0.71
N SER A 35 5.68 3.36 -0.08
CA SER A 35 5.98 2.70 1.19
C SER A 35 6.06 3.77 2.27
N LEU A 36 5.47 3.48 3.42
CA LEU A 36 5.66 4.27 4.62
C LEU A 36 7.08 4.06 5.18
N SER A 37 7.55 5.00 6.00
CA SER A 37 8.78 4.81 6.78
C SER A 37 8.61 3.67 7.79
N ASP A 38 9.73 3.05 8.20
CA ASP A 38 9.73 1.99 9.22
C ASP A 38 9.52 2.53 10.64
N GLU A 39 9.52 3.86 10.83
CA GLU A 39 9.30 4.52 12.11
C GLU A 39 7.92 4.18 12.69
N SER A 40 7.85 4.15 14.02
CA SER A 40 6.61 3.89 14.75
C SER A 40 5.59 4.99 14.50
N LYS A 41 4.36 4.59 14.20
CA LYS A 41 3.19 5.46 13.97
C LYS A 41 2.17 5.19 15.03
N VAL A 42 1.65 6.26 15.61
CA VAL A 42 0.64 6.20 16.66
C VAL A 42 -0.72 6.51 16.04
N LEU A 43 -1.65 5.57 16.19
CA LEU A 43 -3.04 5.73 15.78
C LEU A 43 -3.86 6.32 16.93
N LEU A 44 -4.54 7.42 16.64
CA LEU A 44 -5.45 8.12 17.53
C LEU A 44 -6.86 7.55 17.33
N LEU A 45 -7.44 6.93 18.36
CA LEU A 45 -8.81 6.42 18.33
C LEU A 45 -9.81 7.54 18.61
N PRO A 46 -10.83 7.75 17.76
CA PRO A 46 -11.83 8.77 18.02
C PRO A 46 -12.76 8.35 19.18
N GLU A 47 -12.63 9.03 20.32
CA GLU A 47 -13.59 9.03 21.44
C GLU A 47 -13.96 7.64 22.02
N MET A 48 -13.15 6.60 21.78
CA MET A 48 -13.36 5.24 22.30
C MET A 48 -12.13 4.79 23.09
N LYS A 49 -12.38 4.14 24.22
CA LYS A 49 -11.32 3.50 25.00
C LYS A 49 -10.86 2.21 24.32
N THR A 50 -9.58 1.91 24.43
CA THR A 50 -8.96 0.72 23.80
C THR A 50 -9.59 -0.60 24.25
N ASP A 51 -10.16 -0.67 25.45
CA ASP A 51 -10.84 -1.86 25.97
C ASP A 51 -12.15 -2.22 25.26
N GLU A 52 -12.69 -1.30 24.46
CA GLU A 52 -13.88 -1.52 23.65
C GLU A 52 -13.58 -1.78 22.17
N ILE A 53 -12.29 -1.84 21.79
CA ILE A 53 -11.83 -1.91 20.40
C ILE A 53 -11.27 -3.28 20.05
N PHE A 54 -11.68 -3.74 18.87
CA PHE A 54 -11.28 -5.00 18.27
C PHE A 54 -10.67 -4.75 16.90
N LEU A 55 -9.60 -5.48 16.56
CA LEU A 55 -9.11 -5.59 15.20
C LEU A 55 -9.72 -6.84 14.56
N CYS A 56 -10.60 -6.66 13.57
CA CYS A 56 -11.32 -7.77 12.95
C CYS A 56 -11.06 -7.85 11.46
N GLN A 57 -11.03 -9.08 10.92
CA GLN A 57 -11.19 -9.28 9.48
C GLN A 57 -12.55 -8.70 9.06
N SER A 58 -12.54 -7.90 8.01
CA SER A 58 -13.75 -7.32 7.45
C SER A 58 -14.45 -8.38 6.58
N GLU A 59 -15.77 -8.50 6.69
CA GLU A 59 -16.56 -9.28 5.74
C GLU A 59 -16.32 -8.74 4.33
N LYS A 60 -16.34 -9.63 3.34
CA LYS A 60 -16.20 -9.25 1.92
C LYS A 60 -17.46 -8.55 1.44
N GLY A 61 -17.59 -7.26 1.78
CA GLY A 61 -18.56 -6.35 1.19
C GLY A 61 -17.98 -5.65 -0.04
N LYS A 62 -18.86 -5.19 -0.94
CA LYS A 62 -18.47 -4.41 -2.13
C LYS A 62 -18.22 -2.93 -1.83
N VAL A 63 -18.27 -2.51 -0.57
CA VAL A 63 -18.23 -1.08 -0.19
C VAL A 63 -17.10 -0.85 0.81
N PHE A 64 -16.01 -0.24 0.33
CA PHE A 64 -14.88 0.17 1.15
C PHE A 64 -15.33 1.01 2.35
N GLY A 65 -14.84 0.67 3.55
CA GLY A 65 -15.12 1.41 4.78
C GLY A 65 -16.55 1.28 5.31
N LYS A 66 -17.32 0.28 4.86
CA LYS A 66 -18.64 -0.05 5.43
C LYS A 66 -18.82 -1.56 5.62
N ASN A 67 -17.71 -2.28 5.65
CA ASN A 67 -17.75 -3.72 5.84
C ASN A 67 -18.12 -4.02 7.29
N LYS A 68 -18.87 -5.10 7.49
CA LYS A 68 -19.15 -5.61 8.84
C LYS A 68 -17.94 -6.40 9.35
N PRO A 69 -17.75 -6.53 10.67
CA PRO A 69 -16.71 -7.38 11.21
C PRO A 69 -17.07 -8.86 11.03
N ASN A 70 -16.12 -9.68 10.60
CA ASN A 70 -16.20 -11.13 10.74
C ASN A 70 -15.85 -11.49 12.19
N MET A 71 -16.87 -11.70 13.01
CA MET A 71 -16.73 -11.96 14.46
C MET A 71 -15.89 -13.21 14.81
N LYS A 72 -15.63 -14.11 13.85
CA LYS A 72 -14.78 -15.29 14.05
C LYS A 72 -13.28 -14.97 13.99
N GLU A 73 -12.93 -13.83 13.42
CA GLU A 73 -11.55 -13.41 13.17
C GLU A 73 -11.35 -11.99 13.73
N CYS A 74 -11.46 -11.87 15.05
CA CYS A 74 -11.33 -10.62 15.80
C CYS A 74 -10.34 -10.80 16.96
N TYR A 75 -9.49 -9.81 17.17
CA TYR A 75 -8.60 -9.73 18.32
C TYR A 75 -8.93 -8.49 19.15
N SER A 76 -9.14 -8.69 20.46
CA SER A 76 -9.34 -7.57 21.39
C SER A 76 -8.03 -6.83 21.60
N LEU A 77 -8.03 -5.51 21.42
CA LEU A 77 -6.86 -4.67 21.65
C LEU A 77 -6.59 -4.39 23.13
N GLN A 78 -7.51 -4.80 24.01
CA GLN A 78 -7.26 -4.91 25.45
C GLN A 78 -6.30 -6.07 25.78
N THR A 79 -6.36 -7.15 25.00
CA THR A 79 -5.62 -8.40 25.26
C THR A 79 -4.33 -8.47 24.46
N TYR A 80 -4.36 -8.01 23.21
CA TYR A 80 -3.24 -8.08 22.28
C TYR A 80 -2.82 -6.68 21.87
N VAL A 81 -1.50 -6.42 21.89
CA VAL A 81 -0.95 -5.20 21.31
C VAL A 81 -1.29 -5.15 19.82
N LEU A 82 -1.50 -3.95 19.27
CA LEU A 82 -1.87 -3.76 17.87
C LEU A 82 -0.91 -4.48 16.91
N ALA A 83 0.40 -4.29 17.09
CA ALA A 83 1.42 -4.92 16.27
C ALA A 83 1.30 -6.45 16.24
N ASP A 84 1.05 -7.08 17.40
CA ASP A 84 0.88 -8.52 17.53
C ASP A 84 -0.40 -8.98 16.83
N SER A 85 -1.51 -8.25 17.02
CA SER A 85 -2.78 -8.54 16.35
C SER A 85 -2.65 -8.51 14.82
N ILE A 86 -1.93 -7.51 14.28
CA ILE A 86 -1.61 -7.43 12.85
C ILE A 86 -0.74 -8.63 12.43
N GLY A 87 0.24 -9.00 13.26
CA GLY A 87 1.11 -10.15 13.04
C GLY A 87 0.32 -11.46 12.91
N LEU A 88 -0.66 -11.69 13.80
CA LEU A 88 -1.53 -12.86 13.77
C LEU A 88 -2.31 -12.96 12.45
N PHE A 89 -2.84 -11.84 11.94
CA PHE A 89 -3.52 -11.83 10.65
C PHE A 89 -2.60 -12.20 9.48
N LEU A 90 -1.34 -11.76 9.49
CA LEU A 90 -0.37 -12.06 8.43
C LEU A 90 0.16 -13.49 8.48
N GLN A 91 0.22 -14.10 9.65
CA GLN A 91 0.69 -15.48 9.82
C GLN A 91 -0.32 -16.50 9.29
N SER A 92 -1.61 -16.19 9.32
CA SER A 92 -2.63 -17.08 8.75
C SER A 92 -2.47 -17.19 7.23
N GLU A 93 -2.55 -18.42 6.70
CA GLU A 93 -2.52 -18.64 5.25
C GLU A 93 -3.75 -17.98 4.61
N LYS A 94 -3.51 -17.16 3.58
CA LYS A 94 -4.55 -16.43 2.85
C LYS A 94 -4.60 -16.91 1.42
N ASN A 95 -5.79 -17.36 1.00
CA ASN A 95 -6.06 -17.74 -0.39
C ASN A 95 -6.44 -16.53 -1.27
N GLU A 96 -6.55 -15.35 -0.66
CA GLU A 96 -6.88 -14.08 -1.33
C GLU A 96 -6.45 -12.89 -0.46
N GLU A 97 -6.57 -11.67 -0.98
CA GLU A 97 -6.36 -10.48 -0.15
C GLU A 97 -7.48 -10.33 0.87
N VAL A 98 -7.10 -10.10 2.13
CA VAL A 98 -8.05 -9.85 3.21
C VAL A 98 -7.83 -8.48 3.81
N GLN A 99 -8.92 -7.86 4.23
CA GLN A 99 -8.89 -6.58 4.92
C GLN A 99 -9.22 -6.79 6.38
N PHE A 100 -8.56 -6.05 7.26
CA PHE A 100 -8.93 -5.98 8.66
C PHE A 100 -8.93 -4.53 9.13
N ALA A 101 -9.85 -4.22 10.02
CA ALA A 101 -10.13 -2.85 10.46
C ALA A 101 -10.53 -2.84 11.94
N PHE A 102 -10.63 -1.64 12.49
CA PHE A 102 -11.03 -1.44 13.88
C PHE A 102 -12.54 -1.45 13.98
N TYR A 103 -13.06 -2.12 14.99
CA TYR A 103 -14.48 -2.16 15.31
C TYR A 103 -14.68 -1.97 16.79
N GLY A 104 -15.70 -1.21 17.17
CA GLY A 104 -16.13 -1.12 18.55
C GLY A 104 -16.98 -2.34 18.96
N SER A 105 -17.25 -2.48 20.26
CA SER A 105 -18.14 -3.50 20.83
C SER A 105 -19.54 -3.57 20.20
N SER A 106 -20.03 -2.45 19.65
CA SER A 106 -21.30 -2.38 18.90
C SER A 106 -21.24 -2.94 17.47
N GLY A 107 -20.07 -3.38 17.00
CA GLY A 107 -19.82 -3.83 15.64
C GLY A 107 -19.69 -2.70 14.60
N LYS A 108 -19.73 -1.44 15.03
CA LYS A 108 -19.46 -0.28 14.17
C LYS A 108 -17.96 -0.17 13.88
N GLN A 109 -17.63 0.09 12.63
CA GLN A 109 -16.25 0.36 12.23
C GLN A 109 -15.77 1.67 12.83
N VAL A 110 -14.53 1.66 13.33
CA VAL A 110 -13.82 2.79 13.91
C VAL A 110 -12.71 3.17 12.94
N PHE A 111 -12.48 4.48 12.79
CA PHE A 111 -11.50 5.03 11.84
C PHE A 111 -10.45 5.83 12.60
N PRO A 112 -9.36 5.19 13.05
CA PRO A 112 -8.28 5.89 13.71
C PRO A 112 -7.58 6.87 12.76
N GLU A 113 -6.94 7.88 13.33
CA GLU A 113 -6.19 8.88 12.58
C GLU A 113 -4.72 8.88 12.98
N TRP A 114 -3.82 9.29 12.07
CA TRP A 114 -2.43 9.58 12.42
C TRP A 114 -1.89 10.73 11.56
N GLU A 115 -0.77 11.31 11.99
CA GLU A 115 -0.04 12.31 11.22
C GLU A 115 1.11 11.63 10.47
N GLU A 116 1.18 11.80 9.15
CA GLU A 116 2.26 11.25 8.33
C GLU A 116 3.08 12.37 7.67
N PRO A 117 4.42 12.39 7.86
CA PRO A 117 5.28 13.34 7.18
C PRO A 117 5.07 13.36 5.65
N GLY A 118 4.79 14.55 5.11
CA GLY A 118 4.56 14.75 3.67
C GLY A 118 3.15 14.46 3.17
N TYR A 119 2.34 13.73 3.94
CA TYR A 119 0.93 13.47 3.61
C TYR A 119 -0.04 14.29 4.48
N GLY A 120 0.36 14.60 5.71
CA GLY A 120 -0.45 15.28 6.72
C GLY A 120 -1.30 14.28 7.53
N LYS A 121 -2.38 14.78 8.13
CA LYS A 121 -3.35 13.96 8.85
C LYS A 121 -4.09 12.98 7.93
N LEU A 122 -3.98 11.69 8.22
CA LEU A 122 -4.60 10.58 7.50
C LEU A 122 -5.58 9.83 8.39
N THR A 123 -6.70 9.42 7.82
CA THR A 123 -7.66 8.51 8.44
C THR A 123 -7.43 7.10 7.91
N LEU A 124 -7.20 6.16 8.82
CA LEU A 124 -7.01 4.75 8.51
C LEU A 124 -8.36 4.08 8.26
N LEU A 125 -8.54 3.53 7.05
CA LEU A 125 -9.74 2.79 6.68
C LEU A 125 -9.62 1.31 7.05
N SER A 126 -8.47 0.71 6.73
CA SER A 126 -8.19 -0.71 6.97
C SER A 126 -6.72 -1.01 6.71
N PHE A 127 -6.27 -2.13 7.26
CA PHE A 127 -5.10 -2.85 6.81
C PHE A 127 -5.50 -3.89 5.77
N VAL A 128 -4.58 -4.20 4.86
CA VAL A 128 -4.75 -5.27 3.87
C VAL A 128 -3.57 -6.22 3.95
N ALA A 129 -3.87 -7.49 4.20
CA ALA A 129 -2.91 -8.58 4.04
C ALA A 129 -3.09 -9.19 2.66
N THR A 130 -2.00 -9.16 1.88
CA THR A 130 -1.97 -9.79 0.56
C THR A 130 -1.65 -11.28 0.69
N MET A 131 -1.90 -12.06 -0.37
CA MET A 131 -1.52 -13.48 -0.45
C MET A 131 0.00 -13.72 -0.31
N LYS A 132 0.82 -12.67 -0.51
CA LYS A 132 2.28 -12.72 -0.33
C LYS A 132 2.71 -12.27 1.07
N GLN A 133 1.78 -12.25 2.03
CA GLN A 133 2.00 -11.79 3.41
C GLN A 133 2.56 -10.36 3.49
N GLN A 134 2.31 -9.54 2.46
CA GLN A 134 2.62 -8.10 2.54
C GLN A 134 1.49 -7.39 3.26
N LEU A 135 1.87 -6.45 4.13
CA LEU A 135 0.97 -5.57 4.83
C LEU A 135 0.87 -4.22 4.13
N LEU A 136 -0.35 -3.83 3.82
CA LEU A 136 -0.69 -2.55 3.20
C LEU A 136 -1.70 -1.82 4.08
N VAL A 137 -1.78 -0.51 3.91
CA VAL A 137 -2.72 0.37 4.59
C VAL A 137 -3.55 1.12 3.56
N GLN A 138 -4.87 1.09 3.74
CA GLN A 138 -5.81 1.95 3.04
C GLN A 138 -6.10 3.18 3.89
N ALA A 139 -5.82 4.35 3.35
CA ALA A 139 -5.98 5.61 4.07
C ALA A 139 -6.63 6.68 3.21
N ILE A 140 -7.27 7.64 3.87
CA ILE A 140 -7.84 8.80 3.22
C ILE A 140 -7.42 10.07 3.94
N ARG A 141 -7.06 11.10 3.19
CA ARG A 141 -6.82 12.44 3.74
C ARG A 141 -8.11 13.26 3.73
N LYS A 142 -8.14 14.34 4.52
CA LYS A 142 -9.30 15.25 4.62
C LYS A 142 -9.81 15.76 3.26
N ASP A 143 -8.92 15.98 2.30
CA ASP A 143 -9.23 16.40 0.92
C ASP A 143 -9.70 15.26 0.01
N LYS A 144 -9.99 14.08 0.58
CA LYS A 144 -10.43 12.86 -0.12
C LYS A 144 -9.37 12.24 -1.03
N ALA A 145 -8.09 12.60 -0.88
CA ALA A 145 -7.01 11.83 -1.48
C ALA A 145 -6.93 10.43 -0.83
N TYR A 146 -6.97 9.38 -1.66
CA TYR A 146 -6.88 7.99 -1.22
C TYR A 146 -5.46 7.47 -1.38
N PHE A 147 -4.99 6.72 -0.39
CA PHE A 147 -3.66 6.15 -0.36
C PHE A 147 -3.73 4.65 -0.14
N TYR A 148 -2.82 3.94 -0.81
CA TYR A 148 -2.58 2.52 -0.62
C TYR A 148 -1.08 2.30 -0.41
N LEU A 149 -0.68 2.17 0.85
CA LEU A 149 0.71 2.31 1.27
C LEU A 149 1.24 1.02 1.88
N ARG A 150 2.45 0.61 1.50
CA ARG A 150 3.13 -0.53 2.13
C ARG A 150 3.63 -0.16 3.53
N THR A 151 3.51 -1.09 4.47
CA THR A 151 3.95 -0.92 5.86
C THR A 151 4.37 -2.25 6.49
N LYS A 152 4.69 -2.25 7.80
CA LYS A 152 5.09 -3.40 8.60
C LYS A 152 4.30 -3.45 9.92
N PRO A 153 4.04 -4.64 10.49
CA PRO A 153 3.26 -4.77 11.73
C PRO A 153 3.81 -3.97 12.90
N GLY A 154 5.13 -4.04 13.14
CA GLY A 154 5.80 -3.37 14.26
C GLY A 154 5.89 -1.86 14.15
N SER A 155 5.40 -1.26 13.06
CA SER A 155 5.38 0.20 12.88
C SER A 155 4.09 0.85 13.40
N TRP A 156 3.21 0.10 14.07
CA TRP A 156 1.90 0.60 14.51
C TRP A 156 1.69 0.42 16.01
N ALA A 157 1.32 1.51 16.66
CA ALA A 157 0.87 1.55 18.05
C ALA A 157 -0.47 2.31 18.14
N LEU A 158 -1.19 2.10 19.24
CA LEU A 158 -2.31 2.95 19.62
C LEU A 158 -1.82 4.04 20.57
N GLU A 159 -2.46 5.21 20.53
CA GLU A 159 -2.34 6.18 21.62
C GLU A 159 -3.07 5.63 22.86
N GLU A 160 -2.40 5.65 24.02
CA GLU A 160 -2.94 5.19 25.31
C GLU A 160 -3.84 6.25 25.96
#